data_AF-A0A220U089-F1
#
_entry.id   AF-A0A220U089-F1
#
_cell.length_a   1.000
_cell.length_b   1.000
_cell.length_c   1.000
_cell.angle_alpha   90.00
_cell.angle_beta   90.00
_cell.angle_gamma   90.00
#
_symmetry.space_group_name_H-M   'P 1'
#
loop_
_entity.id
_entity.type
_entity.pdbx_description
1 polymer ?
#
loop_
_entity_poly.entity_id
_entity_poly.type
_entity_poly.pdbx_seq_one_letter_code
_entity_poly.pdbx_strand_id
1 'polypeptide(L)'
;MHHTPKHLLLVIGLKNDLILFDRGYPSRKFIAFLEECGIKYVMRCQKGTMLEVTQAKDSDQNIGIVWKDETLTARVLRFQLDSGIEEVLVTNVLEETLGITEFKDLYFKRWGIESKYDELKNKLQIENFTGYTPLAIEQDFYASLYLINMVSLLKNEANEIINHGDKGKKLKYTYKVNTSARLSYPLPYLVR
;
A
#
# COMPACT_ATOMS: atom_id res chain seq x y z
N MET A 1 -20.31 21.62 -9.75
CA MET A 1 -18.87 21.96 -9.87
C MET A 1 -18.09 20.66 -9.97
N HIS A 2 -17.57 20.31 -11.14
CA HIS A 2 -16.71 19.14 -11.32
C HIS A 2 -15.37 19.38 -10.61
N HIS A 3 -15.21 18.88 -9.39
CA HIS A 3 -13.90 18.80 -8.75
C HIS A 3 -13.11 17.71 -9.50
N THR A 4 -12.27 18.13 -10.44
CA THR A 4 -11.33 17.23 -11.13
C THR A 4 -10.36 16.65 -10.10
N PRO A 5 -10.09 15.32 -10.11
CA PRO A 5 -9.22 14.65 -9.15
C PRO A 5 -7.79 15.22 -9.10
N LYS A 6 -7.39 15.97 -10.13
CA LYS A 6 -6.12 16.71 -10.25
C LYS A 6 -5.88 17.68 -9.09
N HIS A 7 -6.92 18.38 -8.60
CA HIS A 7 -6.76 19.35 -7.51
C HIS A 7 -6.56 18.68 -6.15
N LEU A 8 -7.18 17.52 -5.92
CA LEU A 8 -7.11 16.84 -4.63
C LEU A 8 -5.71 16.28 -4.37
N LEU A 9 -5.13 15.57 -5.33
CA LEU A 9 -3.81 14.93 -5.16
C LEU A 9 -2.67 15.95 -5.01
N LEU A 10 -2.76 17.09 -5.68
CA LEU A 10 -1.80 18.20 -5.55
C LEU A 10 -1.91 18.91 -4.19
N VAL A 11 -3.12 19.01 -3.62
CA VAL A 11 -3.35 19.60 -2.29
C VAL A 11 -2.90 18.68 -1.16
N ILE A 12 -2.90 17.36 -1.35
CA ILE A 12 -2.48 16.37 -0.33
C ILE A 12 -0.94 16.29 -0.17
N GLY A 13 -0.15 16.97 -1.02
CA GLY A 13 1.30 17.09 -0.81
C GLY A 13 2.17 16.04 -1.51
N LEU A 14 1.62 15.26 -2.44
CA LEU A 14 2.27 14.11 -3.11
C LEU A 14 3.44 14.45 -4.07
N LYS A 15 4.01 15.65 -4.01
CA LYS A 15 5.00 16.12 -5.02
C LYS A 15 6.33 15.35 -5.02
N ASN A 16 6.62 14.55 -3.99
CA ASN A 16 7.81 13.69 -3.90
C ASN A 16 7.48 12.25 -3.48
N ASP A 17 6.20 11.85 -3.55
CA ASP A 17 5.77 10.56 -3.03
C ASP A 17 5.73 9.51 -4.13
N LEU A 18 6.14 8.28 -3.77
CA LEU A 18 6.01 7.09 -4.59
C LEU A 18 4.78 6.29 -4.15
N ILE A 19 3.77 6.20 -5.02
CA ILE A 19 2.53 5.51 -4.69
C ILE A 19 2.56 4.06 -5.20
N LEU A 20 2.29 3.11 -4.31
CA LEU A 20 2.20 1.68 -4.64
C LEU A 20 0.74 1.29 -4.89
N PHE A 21 0.43 0.86 -6.11
CA PHE A 21 -0.90 0.43 -6.53
C PHE A 21 -0.99 -1.07 -6.75
N ASP A 22 -2.17 -1.64 -6.43
CA ASP A 22 -2.48 -3.04 -6.67
C ASP A 22 -2.89 -3.33 -8.13
N ARG A 23 -3.08 -4.62 -8.43
CA ARG A 23 -3.50 -5.19 -9.72
C ARG A 23 -4.78 -4.64 -10.35
N GLY A 24 -5.64 -3.94 -9.60
CA GLY A 24 -6.90 -3.38 -10.11
C GLY A 24 -6.78 -1.97 -10.69
N TYR A 25 -5.64 -1.29 -10.48
CA TYR A 25 -5.43 0.10 -10.89
C TYR A 25 -4.81 0.32 -12.27
N PRO A 26 -3.91 -0.56 -12.78
CA PRO A 26 -3.24 -0.27 -14.03
C PRO A 26 -4.22 -0.14 -15.20
N SER A 27 -4.23 1.04 -15.80
CA SER A 27 -4.94 1.33 -17.04
C SER A 27 -4.26 2.51 -17.73
N ARG A 28 -4.33 2.54 -19.07
CA ARG A 28 -3.73 3.62 -19.87
C ARG A 28 -4.20 5.01 -19.44
N LYS A 29 -5.51 5.14 -19.20
CA LYS A 29 -6.14 6.38 -18.72
C LYS A 29 -5.60 6.80 -17.36
N PHE A 30 -5.46 5.87 -16.42
CA PHE A 30 -5.03 6.19 -15.06
C PHE A 30 -3.53 6.51 -15.00
N ILE A 31 -2.71 5.78 -15.76
CA ILE A 31 -1.29 6.11 -15.92
C ILE A 31 -1.12 7.51 -16.51
N ALA A 32 -1.83 7.84 -17.60
CA ALA A 32 -1.81 9.18 -18.18
C ALA A 32 -2.19 10.27 -17.17
N PHE A 33 -3.22 10.01 -16.36
CA PHE A 33 -3.62 10.94 -15.31
C PHE A 33 -2.54 11.15 -14.24
N LEU A 34 -1.81 10.10 -13.84
CA LEU A 34 -0.72 10.23 -12.87
C LEU A 34 0.49 10.97 -13.45
N GLU A 35 0.83 10.71 -14.71
CA GLU A 35 1.87 11.46 -15.44
C GLU A 35 1.52 12.95 -15.53
N GLU A 36 0.28 13.28 -15.90
CA GLU A 36 -0.22 14.65 -15.91
C GLU A 36 -0.17 15.35 -14.55
N CYS A 37 -0.21 14.58 -13.46
CA CYS A 37 -0.10 15.10 -12.09
C CYS A 37 1.34 15.17 -11.58
N GLY A 38 2.31 14.61 -12.33
CA GLY A 38 3.71 14.50 -11.90
C GLY A 38 3.92 13.55 -10.73
N ILE A 39 3.06 12.53 -10.57
CA ILE A 39 3.10 11.60 -9.44
C ILE A 39 3.95 10.37 -9.80
N LYS A 40 4.85 9.97 -8.90
CA LYS A 40 5.61 8.73 -9.05
C LYS A 40 4.79 7.53 -8.60
N TYR A 41 4.84 6.45 -9.36
CA TYR A 41 4.02 5.26 -9.08
C TYR A 41 4.75 3.95 -9.33
N VAL A 42 4.33 2.91 -8.62
CA VAL A 42 4.59 1.50 -8.96
C VAL A 42 3.26 0.77 -8.93
N MET A 43 2.87 0.14 -10.03
CA MET A 43 1.64 -0.64 -10.13
C MET A 43 1.94 -2.09 -10.43
N ARG A 44 1.36 -3.01 -9.66
CA ARG A 44 1.36 -4.43 -10.05
C ARG A 44 0.40 -4.65 -11.20
N CYS A 45 0.84 -5.38 -12.21
CA CYS A 45 0.03 -5.77 -13.36
C CYS A 45 -0.26 -7.26 -13.32
N GLN A 46 -1.47 -7.64 -13.75
CA GLN A 46 -1.79 -9.02 -14.08
C GLN A 46 -1.44 -9.29 -15.54
N LYS A 47 -1.32 -10.58 -15.86
CA LYS A 47 -1.17 -11.01 -17.25
C LYS A 47 -2.37 -10.53 -18.07
N GLY A 48 -2.10 -9.87 -19.20
CA GLY A 48 -3.14 -9.35 -20.09
C GLY A 48 -3.75 -8.00 -19.68
N THR A 49 -3.27 -7.33 -18.62
CA THR A 49 -3.77 -6.01 -18.23
C THR A 49 -3.56 -4.97 -19.33
N MET A 50 -2.38 -4.95 -19.96
CA MET A 50 -2.04 -4.08 -21.09
C MET A 50 -1.19 -4.86 -22.10
N LEU A 51 -1.39 -4.59 -23.39
CA LEU A 51 -0.66 -5.28 -24.47
C LEU A 51 0.82 -4.93 -24.43
N GLU A 52 1.15 -3.66 -24.22
CA GLU A 52 2.49 -3.09 -24.11
C GLU A 52 3.27 -3.75 -22.98
N VAL A 53 2.63 -3.93 -21.82
CA VAL A 53 3.21 -4.64 -20.68
C VAL A 53 3.40 -6.12 -21.00
N THR A 54 2.43 -6.75 -21.67
CA THR A 54 2.49 -8.18 -22.04
C THR A 54 3.56 -8.47 -23.10
N GLN A 55 3.82 -7.51 -23.98
CA GLN A 55 4.85 -7.59 -25.03
C GLN A 55 6.26 -7.38 -24.48
N ALA A 56 6.41 -6.62 -23.39
CA ALA A 56 7.68 -6.57 -22.67
C ALA A 56 7.98 -7.94 -22.07
N LYS A 57 9.03 -8.61 -22.56
CA LYS A 57 9.39 -9.97 -22.13
C LYS A 57 10.63 -10.00 -21.25
N ASP A 58 11.47 -8.98 -21.34
CA ASP A 58 12.69 -8.89 -20.56
C ASP A 58 12.35 -8.63 -19.08
N SER A 59 13.29 -8.99 -18.20
CA SER A 59 13.13 -8.81 -16.77
C SER A 59 13.04 -7.34 -16.37
N ASP A 60 13.61 -6.45 -17.17
CA ASP A 60 13.62 -5.01 -16.98
C ASP A 60 13.62 -4.32 -18.35
N GLN A 61 12.58 -3.55 -18.64
CA GLN A 61 12.39 -2.97 -19.96
C GLN A 61 11.58 -1.67 -19.92
N ASN A 62 12.06 -0.66 -20.64
CA ASN A 62 11.27 0.55 -20.91
C ASN A 62 10.29 0.30 -22.08
N ILE A 63 9.05 0.72 -21.90
CA ILE A 63 7.95 0.64 -22.87
C ILE A 63 7.34 2.01 -23.12
N GLY A 64 6.70 2.17 -24.29
CA GLY A 64 5.81 3.28 -24.57
C GLY A 64 4.35 2.85 -24.40
N ILE A 65 3.60 3.54 -23.55
CA ILE A 65 2.16 3.35 -23.36
C ILE A 65 1.43 4.46 -24.13
N VAL A 66 0.62 4.09 -25.12
CA VAL A 66 -0.07 5.06 -25.97
C VAL A 66 -1.46 5.38 -25.39
N TRP A 67 -1.74 6.67 -25.16
CA TRP A 67 -3.03 7.16 -24.71
C TRP A 67 -3.40 8.45 -25.41
N LYS A 68 -4.53 8.47 -26.14
CA LYS A 68 -5.04 9.65 -26.87
C LYS A 68 -3.96 10.38 -27.68
N ASP A 69 -3.22 9.62 -28.49
CA ASP A 69 -2.16 10.10 -29.38
C ASP A 69 -0.87 10.57 -28.70
N GLU A 70 -0.80 10.51 -27.37
CA GLU A 70 0.44 10.71 -26.60
C GLU A 70 1.09 9.37 -26.25
N THR A 71 2.42 9.31 -26.28
CA THR A 71 3.20 8.14 -25.85
C THR A 71 3.87 8.44 -24.53
N LEU A 72 3.51 7.68 -23.49
CA LEU A 72 4.05 7.80 -22.14
C LEU A 72 5.13 6.76 -21.94
N THR A 73 6.32 7.16 -21.48
CA THR A 73 7.39 6.22 -21.14
C THR A 73 7.14 5.61 -19.77
N ALA A 74 7.09 4.29 -19.70
CA ALA A 74 7.02 3.53 -18.46
C ALA A 74 8.04 2.40 -18.46
N ARG A 75 8.46 1.94 -17.29
CA ARG A 75 9.35 0.79 -17.10
C ARG A 75 8.55 -0.40 -16.60
N VAL A 76 8.80 -1.56 -17.18
CA VAL A 76 8.24 -2.86 -16.79
C VAL A 76 9.33 -3.67 -16.12
N LEU A 77 9.01 -4.20 -14.94
CA LEU A 77 9.89 -5.08 -14.19
C LEU A 77 9.20 -6.43 -14.01
N ARG A 78 9.89 -7.50 -14.39
CA ARG A 78 9.40 -8.88 -14.28
C ARG A 78 10.35 -9.70 -13.46
N PHE A 79 9.80 -10.37 -12.45
CA PHE A 79 10.58 -11.25 -11.59
C PHE A 79 9.74 -12.38 -11.05
N GLN A 80 10.42 -13.48 -10.71
CA GLN A 80 9.81 -14.61 -10.05
C GLN A 80 9.87 -14.41 -8.53
N LEU A 81 8.73 -14.64 -7.87
CA LEU A 81 8.71 -14.80 -6.43
C LEU A 81 9.26 -16.17 -6.03
N ASP A 82 9.65 -16.30 -4.78
CA ASP A 82 10.16 -17.56 -4.21
C ASP A 82 9.08 -18.67 -4.24
N SER A 83 7.81 -18.29 -4.41
CA SER A 83 6.67 -19.18 -4.63
C SER A 83 6.55 -19.73 -6.07
N GLY A 84 7.38 -19.25 -7.00
CA GLY A 84 7.32 -19.59 -8.43
C GLY A 84 6.24 -18.83 -9.22
N ILE A 85 5.62 -17.82 -8.60
CA ILE A 85 4.65 -16.94 -9.28
C ILE A 85 5.41 -15.77 -9.92
N GLU A 86 5.14 -15.53 -11.20
CA GLU A 86 5.62 -14.32 -11.90
C GLU A 86 4.89 -13.09 -11.38
N GLU A 87 5.66 -12.08 -10.97
CA GLU A 87 5.14 -10.73 -10.73
C GLU A 87 5.65 -9.75 -11.79
N VAL A 88 4.74 -8.84 -12.16
CA VAL A 88 4.98 -7.80 -13.15
C VAL A 88 4.64 -6.46 -12.51
N LEU A 89 5.58 -5.53 -12.50
CA LEU A 89 5.39 -4.17 -12.03
C LEU A 89 5.56 -3.18 -13.19
N VAL A 90 4.81 -2.09 -13.15
CA VAL A 90 4.90 -0.95 -14.07
C VAL A 90 5.15 0.32 -13.27
N THR A 91 6.13 1.11 -13.67
CA THR A 91 6.57 2.31 -12.94
C THR A 91 7.01 3.42 -13.89
N ASN A 92 6.95 4.67 -13.44
CA ASN A 92 7.56 5.83 -14.11
C ASN A 92 8.87 6.29 -13.43
N VAL A 93 9.45 5.40 -12.62
CA VAL A 93 10.79 5.52 -12.05
C VAL A 93 11.77 4.84 -13.01
N LEU A 94 12.44 5.67 -13.82
CA LEU A 94 13.34 5.22 -14.89
C LEU A 94 14.82 5.14 -14.45
N GLU A 95 15.10 5.39 -13.17
CA GLU A 95 16.46 5.37 -12.61
C GLU A 95 17.02 3.94 -12.62
N GLU A 96 18.11 3.75 -13.36
CA GLU A 96 18.78 2.43 -13.50
C GLU A 96 19.47 1.97 -12.21
N THR A 97 19.75 2.90 -11.27
CA THR A 97 20.30 2.58 -9.95
C THR A 97 19.34 1.77 -9.09
N LEU A 98 18.03 1.84 -9.38
CA LEU A 98 17.00 1.03 -8.74
C LEU A 98 16.70 -0.17 -9.64
N GLY A 99 17.17 -1.33 -9.22
CA GLY A 99 17.00 -2.58 -9.94
C GLY A 99 15.79 -3.37 -9.46
N ILE A 100 15.63 -4.55 -10.05
CA ILE A 100 14.53 -5.49 -9.74
C ILE A 100 14.47 -5.81 -8.24
N THR A 101 15.61 -5.99 -7.59
CA THR A 101 15.70 -6.34 -6.17
C THR A 101 15.07 -5.26 -5.29
N GLU A 102 15.40 -3.99 -5.54
CA GLU A 102 14.85 -2.86 -4.78
C GLU A 102 13.33 -2.76 -4.97
N PHE A 103 12.83 -2.97 -6.19
CA PHE A 103 11.39 -2.97 -6.46
C PHE A 103 10.67 -4.18 -5.86
N LYS A 104 11.30 -5.36 -5.82
CA LYS A 104 10.78 -6.54 -5.12
C LYS A 104 10.62 -6.25 -3.62
N ASP A 105 11.65 -5.70 -2.98
CA ASP A 105 11.62 -5.37 -1.55
C ASP A 105 10.62 -4.25 -1.23
N LEU A 106 10.56 -3.23 -2.09
CA LEU A 106 9.58 -2.15 -1.98
C LEU A 106 8.15 -2.69 -2.07
N TYR A 107 7.84 -3.50 -3.08
CA TYR A 107 6.50 -4.04 -3.27
C TYR A 107 6.14 -5.09 -2.20
N PHE A 108 7.14 -5.80 -1.66
CA PHE A 108 6.95 -6.68 -0.50
C PHE A 108 6.46 -5.91 0.74
N LYS A 109 6.96 -4.68 0.98
CA LYS A 109 6.46 -3.83 2.08
C LYS A 109 4.96 -3.54 1.96
N ARG A 110 4.41 -3.48 0.74
CA ARG A 110 2.98 -3.29 0.50
C ARG A 110 2.15 -4.42 1.09
N TRP A 111 2.58 -5.68 0.96
CA TRP A 111 1.87 -6.84 1.52
C TRP A 111 1.71 -6.77 3.04
N GLY A 112 2.60 -6.06 3.75
CA GLY A 112 2.43 -5.78 5.18
C GLY A 112 1.10 -5.10 5.52
N ILE A 113 0.50 -4.37 4.57
CA ILE A 113 -0.80 -3.70 4.77
C ILE A 113 -1.96 -4.70 4.84
N GLU A 114 -1.88 -5.85 4.18
CA GLU A 114 -2.95 -6.87 4.22
C GLU A 114 -3.09 -7.45 5.62
N SER A 115 -1.97 -7.66 6.31
CA SER A 115 -1.98 -8.04 7.73
C SER A 115 -2.68 -6.99 8.60
N LYS A 116 -2.56 -5.72 8.22
CA LYS A 116 -3.25 -4.63 8.93
C LYS A 116 -4.74 -4.66 8.64
N TYR A 117 -5.16 -4.80 7.38
CA TYR A 117 -6.57 -4.96 7.02
C TYR A 117 -7.21 -6.21 7.64
N ASP A 118 -6.47 -7.30 7.77
CA ASP A 118 -6.90 -8.50 8.49
C ASP A 118 -7.11 -8.20 9.99
N GLU A 119 -6.19 -7.47 10.63
CA GLU A 119 -6.35 -7.00 12.00
C GLU A 119 -7.59 -6.09 12.15
N LEU A 120 -7.86 -5.21 11.18
CA LEU A 120 -9.04 -4.34 11.16
C LEU A 120 -10.35 -5.14 11.12
N LYS A 121 -10.44 -6.11 10.22
CA LYS A 121 -11.66 -6.89 10.01
C LYS A 121 -11.87 -7.91 11.12
N ASN A 122 -10.85 -8.69 11.44
CA ASN A 122 -11.01 -9.86 12.29
C ASN A 122 -10.80 -9.59 13.78
N LYS A 123 -9.95 -8.63 14.16
CA LYS A 123 -9.70 -8.33 15.59
C LYS A 123 -10.55 -7.19 16.13
N LEU A 124 -10.87 -6.22 15.28
CA LEU A 124 -11.63 -5.02 15.68
C LEU A 124 -13.08 -5.04 15.20
N GLN A 125 -13.44 -5.97 14.32
CA GLN A 125 -14.80 -6.10 13.79
C GLN A 125 -15.34 -4.75 13.31
N ILE A 126 -14.58 -4.06 12.45
CA ILE A 126 -14.95 -2.71 11.95
C ILE A 126 -16.33 -2.67 11.23
N GLU A 127 -16.92 -3.83 10.95
CA GLU A 127 -18.25 -4.01 10.37
C GLU A 127 -19.36 -4.15 11.44
N ASN A 128 -19.00 -4.19 12.73
CA ASN A 128 -19.93 -4.29 13.86
C ASN A 128 -20.37 -2.89 14.33
N PHE A 129 -21.18 -2.24 13.50
CA PHE A 129 -21.69 -0.89 13.75
C PHE A 129 -22.75 -0.88 14.86
N THR A 130 -22.71 0.16 15.68
CA THR A 130 -23.65 0.42 16.77
C THR A 130 -25.02 0.90 16.27
N GLY A 131 -25.13 1.28 15.00
CA GLY A 131 -26.38 1.69 14.37
C GLY A 131 -26.37 1.56 12.84
N TYR A 132 -27.56 1.68 12.25
CA TYR A 132 -27.78 1.50 10.80
C TYR A 132 -27.88 2.82 10.01
N THR A 133 -27.77 3.96 10.69
CA THR A 133 -27.82 5.26 10.00
C THR A 133 -26.47 5.55 9.34
N PRO A 134 -26.43 6.23 8.18
CA PRO A 134 -25.17 6.60 7.54
C PRO A 134 -24.22 7.35 8.48
N LEU A 135 -24.76 8.25 9.31
CA LEU A 135 -23.99 9.01 10.29
C LEU A 135 -23.37 8.11 11.37
N ALA A 136 -24.14 7.16 11.93
CA ALA A 136 -23.61 6.22 12.92
C ALA A 136 -22.51 5.33 12.34
N ILE A 137 -22.70 4.85 11.10
CA ILE A 137 -21.71 4.05 10.38
C ILE A 137 -20.42 4.84 10.15
N GLU A 138 -20.51 6.10 9.69
CA GLU A 138 -19.34 6.95 9.50
C GLU A 138 -18.61 7.22 10.82
N GLN A 139 -19.35 7.55 11.89
CA GLN A 139 -18.79 7.81 13.21
C GLN A 139 -18.02 6.59 13.74
N ASP A 140 -18.63 5.41 13.69
CA ASP A 140 -18.01 4.16 14.14
C ASP A 140 -16.78 3.79 13.31
N PHE A 141 -16.83 4.02 12.00
CA PHE A 141 -15.70 3.82 11.11
C PHE A 141 -14.52 4.73 11.49
N TYR A 142 -14.76 6.03 11.67
CA TYR A 142 -13.70 6.98 12.02
C TYR A 142 -13.17 6.75 13.44
N ALA A 143 -14.03 6.43 14.41
CA ALA A 143 -13.63 6.11 15.78
C ALA A 143 -12.74 4.86 15.81
N SER A 144 -13.10 3.82 15.04
CA SER A 144 -12.29 2.63 14.87
C SER A 144 -10.91 3.01 14.32
N LEU A 145 -10.86 3.72 13.18
CA LEU A 145 -9.60 4.10 12.52
C LEU A 145 -8.67 4.90 13.46
N TYR A 146 -9.23 5.81 14.25
CA TYR A 146 -8.48 6.54 15.26
C TYR A 146 -7.87 5.62 16.33
N LEU A 147 -8.66 4.71 16.89
CA LEU A 147 -8.18 3.74 17.89
C LEU A 147 -7.04 2.88 17.33
N ILE A 148 -7.13 2.49 16.06
CA ILE A 148 -6.10 1.71 15.38
C ILE A 148 -4.79 2.49 15.26
N ASN A 149 -4.86 3.77 14.92
CA ASN A 149 -3.68 4.61 14.82
C ASN A 149 -3.01 4.76 16.20
N MET A 150 -3.81 4.98 17.26
CA MET A 150 -3.30 5.03 18.64
C MET A 150 -2.65 3.72 19.08
N VAL A 151 -3.30 2.57 18.84
CA VAL A 151 -2.74 1.25 19.18
C VAL A 151 -1.46 0.98 18.38
N SER A 152 -1.40 1.41 17.12
CA SER A 152 -0.20 1.27 16.28
C SER A 152 0.96 2.12 16.80
N LEU A 153 0.68 3.36 17.24
CA LEU A 153 1.65 4.24 17.87
C LEU A 153 2.22 3.61 19.15
N LEU A 154 1.35 3.21 20.09
CA LEU A 154 1.75 2.57 21.34
C LEU A 154 2.55 1.28 21.12
N LYS A 155 2.19 0.51 20.09
CA LYS A 155 2.92 -0.69 19.71
C LYS A 155 4.31 -0.36 19.17
N ASN A 156 4.45 0.71 18.39
CA ASN A 156 5.74 1.15 17.88
C ASN A 156 6.65 1.60 19.03
N GLU A 157 6.15 2.43 19.95
CA GLU A 157 6.89 2.85 21.15
C GLU A 157 7.34 1.65 22.00
N ALA A 158 6.44 0.70 22.25
CA ALA A 158 6.77 -0.50 23.02
C ALA A 158 7.81 -1.40 22.31
N ASN A 159 7.73 -1.53 20.99
CA ASN A 159 8.73 -2.26 20.20
C ASN A 159 10.10 -1.54 20.23
N GLU A 160 10.14 -0.22 20.20
CA GLU A 160 11.38 0.55 20.34
C GLU A 160 12.04 0.28 21.69
N ILE A 161 11.28 0.31 22.79
CA ILE A 161 11.79 0.01 24.13
C ILE A 161 12.40 -1.40 24.19
N ILE A 162 11.72 -2.41 23.63
CA ILE A 162 12.22 -3.80 23.58
C ILE A 162 13.50 -3.87 22.75
N ASN A 163 13.51 -3.28 21.55
CA ASN A 163 14.68 -3.27 20.67
C ASN A 163 15.89 -2.57 21.31
N HIS A 164 15.66 -1.49 22.08
CA HIS A 164 16.70 -0.82 22.85
C HIS A 164 17.21 -1.66 24.02
N GLY A 165 16.34 -2.40 24.71
CA GLY A 165 16.70 -3.31 25.81
C GLY A 165 17.36 -4.63 25.39
N ASP A 166 17.25 -4.99 24.10
CA ASP A 166 17.82 -6.21 23.50
C ASP A 166 19.13 -5.96 22.73
N LYS A 167 19.56 -4.70 22.57
CA LYS A 167 20.88 -4.37 22.01
C LYS A 167 22.00 -5.03 22.83
N GLY A 168 22.68 -6.02 22.24
CA GLY A 168 23.80 -6.75 22.83
C GLY A 168 23.46 -8.17 23.32
N LYS A 169 22.20 -8.61 23.28
CA LYS A 169 21.81 -9.98 23.63
C LYS A 169 21.73 -10.86 22.38
N LYS A 170 22.41 -12.01 22.37
CA LYS A 170 22.24 -13.05 21.32
C LYS A 170 20.92 -13.79 21.56
N LEU A 171 19.80 -13.14 21.23
CA LEU A 171 18.48 -13.74 21.31
C LEU A 171 18.18 -14.56 20.05
N LYS A 172 17.63 -15.77 20.23
CA LYS A 172 17.25 -16.68 19.14
C LYS A 172 16.05 -16.15 18.33
N TYR A 173 15.25 -15.25 18.90
CA TYR A 173 14.06 -14.66 18.29
C TYR A 173 13.93 -13.17 18.65
N THR A 174 13.44 -12.36 17.71
CA THR A 174 13.06 -10.97 17.94
C THR A 174 11.69 -10.92 18.62
N TYR A 175 11.62 -10.38 19.84
CA TYR A 175 10.36 -10.22 20.54
C TYR A 175 9.53 -9.09 19.91
N LYS A 176 8.28 -9.39 19.57
CA LYS A 176 7.29 -8.40 19.12
C LYS A 176 6.14 -8.36 20.11
N VAL A 177 5.63 -7.16 20.39
CA VAL A 177 4.45 -7.00 21.27
C VAL A 177 3.24 -7.69 20.65
N ASN A 178 2.62 -8.59 21.42
CA ASN A 178 1.38 -9.26 21.05
C ASN A 178 0.19 -8.32 21.32
N THR A 179 -0.46 -7.83 20.26
CA THR A 179 -1.61 -6.92 20.36
C THR A 179 -2.95 -7.61 20.63
N SER A 180 -3.08 -8.94 20.49
CA SER A 180 -4.40 -9.59 20.55
C SER A 180 -5.02 -9.61 21.94
N ALA A 181 -4.21 -9.59 23.01
CA ALA A 181 -4.71 -9.70 24.38
C ALA A 181 -5.30 -8.39 24.96
N ARG A 182 -5.04 -7.23 24.35
CA ARG A 182 -5.44 -5.91 24.91
C ARG A 182 -6.61 -5.22 24.21
N LEU A 183 -6.94 -5.59 22.97
CA LEU A 183 -8.04 -4.98 22.21
C LEU A 183 -9.44 -5.47 22.62
N SER A 184 -9.54 -6.63 23.27
CA SER A 184 -10.82 -7.18 23.76
C SER A 184 -11.40 -6.40 24.97
N TYR A 185 -10.53 -5.79 25.78
CA TYR A 185 -10.95 -5.12 27.02
C TYR A 185 -11.56 -3.70 26.88
N PRO A 186 -11.16 -2.81 25.95
CA PRO A 186 -11.72 -1.47 25.87
C PRO A 186 -13.07 -1.35 25.13
N LEU A 187 -13.41 -2.29 24.25
CA LEU A 187 -14.65 -2.25 23.45
C LEU A 187 -15.95 -2.25 24.28
N PRO A 188 -16.12 -3.06 25.35
CA PRO A 188 -17.37 -3.06 26.13
C PRO A 188 -17.55 -1.84 27.04
N TYR A 189 -16.52 -1.00 27.22
CA TYR A 189 -16.57 0.17 28.13
C TYR A 189 -16.66 1.52 27.40
N LEU A 190 -16.49 1.55 26.08
CA LEU A 190 -16.60 2.77 25.27
C LEU A 190 -17.97 2.93 24.59
N VAL A 191 -18.84 1.91 24.66
CA VAL A 191 -20.18 1.90 24.05
C VAL A 191 -21.29 1.86 25.12
N ARG A 192 -21.19 2.73 26.14
CA ARG A 192 -22.32 3.01 27.05
C ARG A 192 -22.61 4.49 27.11
#